data_AF-X1VTF9-F1
#
_entry.id   AF-X1VTF9-F1
#
_cell.length_a   1.000
_cell.length_b   1.000
_cell.length_c   1.000
_cell.angle_alpha   90.00
_cell.angle_beta   90.00
_cell.angle_gamma   90.00
#
_symmetry.space_group_name_H-M   'P 1'
#
loop_
_entity.id
_entity.type
_entity.pdbx_description
1 polymer ?
#
loop_
_entity_poly.entity_id
_entity_poly.type
_entity_poly.pdbx_seq_one_letter_code
_entity_poly.pdbx_strand_id
1 'polypeptide(L)'
;DATFTREVFASPVDQCIVVHLSCDKPGKITFDADLSRPEDFTVETIAPDRIVMKGQATQEGEHKGVKYETHLRIIPRGGRLTVTDDGLRLEKADAATLLIVAATNYRGDNPKALCEKQMASAAKKKYPELRRAHLAKHRGLFRRVALNLGVTDAANKPTDERLNAMKDGADDPQLCALYFQFGRYLLICSSRPGCMPANLQGLWNNHIKAPWNSDYHININVQ
;
A
#
# COMPACT_ATOMS: atom_id res chain seq x y z
N ASP A 1 -4.71 -29.28 6.68
CA ASP A 1 -4.31 -27.90 7.08
C ASP A 1 -5.28 -26.84 6.56
N ALA A 2 -5.10 -25.57 6.93
CA ALA A 2 -5.88 -24.44 6.43
C ALA A 2 -4.94 -23.48 5.68
N THR A 3 -5.30 -23.06 4.48
CA THR A 3 -4.52 -22.12 3.67
C THR A 3 -5.07 -20.72 3.82
N PHE A 4 -4.19 -19.79 4.22
CA PHE A 4 -4.49 -18.37 4.35
C PHE A 4 -3.92 -17.62 3.15
N THR A 5 -4.73 -16.72 2.58
CA THR A 5 -4.33 -15.87 1.46
C THR A 5 -4.45 -14.41 1.85
N ARG A 6 -3.43 -13.62 1.50
CA ARG A 6 -3.41 -12.16 1.62
C ARG A 6 -3.12 -11.56 0.25
N GLU A 7 -4.02 -10.74 -0.24
CA GLU A 7 -3.79 -9.93 -1.45
C GLU A 7 -3.80 -8.44 -1.07
N VAL A 8 -2.75 -7.71 -1.46
CA VAL A 8 -2.57 -6.29 -1.14
C VAL A 8 -2.30 -5.50 -2.41
N PHE A 9 -3.00 -4.38 -2.59
CA PHE A 9 -2.72 -3.45 -3.69
C PHE A 9 -3.18 -2.02 -3.38
N ALA A 10 -2.50 -1.03 -3.97
CA ALA A 10 -2.94 0.36 -3.98
C ALA A 10 -3.74 0.66 -5.26
N SER A 11 -5.06 0.87 -5.14
CA SER A 11 -5.93 1.17 -6.28
C SER A 11 -5.84 2.66 -6.65
N PRO A 12 -5.32 3.00 -7.84
CA PRO A 12 -5.38 4.38 -8.34
C PRO A 12 -6.77 4.77 -8.82
N VAL A 13 -7.67 3.80 -9.00
CA VAL A 13 -9.05 4.04 -9.45
C VAL A 13 -9.93 4.40 -8.27
N ASP A 14 -9.75 3.68 -7.16
CA ASP A 14 -10.55 3.82 -5.95
C ASP A 14 -9.90 4.70 -4.89
N GLN A 15 -8.65 5.12 -5.12
CA GLN A 15 -7.86 5.99 -4.23
C GLN A 15 -7.73 5.42 -2.81
N CYS A 16 -7.46 4.12 -2.73
CA CYS A 16 -7.27 3.42 -1.46
C CYS A 16 -6.26 2.27 -1.60
N ILE A 17 -5.64 1.90 -0.49
CA ILE A 17 -4.99 0.59 -0.34
C ILE A 17 -6.05 -0.41 0.07
N VAL A 18 -6.01 -1.59 -0.56
CA VAL A 18 -6.90 -2.72 -0.30
C VAL A 18 -6.05 -3.86 0.24
N VAL A 19 -6.45 -4.41 1.39
CA VAL A 19 -5.92 -5.66 1.95
C VAL A 19 -7.07 -6.66 2.00
N HIS A 20 -6.97 -7.77 1.28
CA HIS A 20 -7.95 -8.84 1.34
C HIS A 20 -7.35 -10.06 2.01
N LEU A 21 -8.02 -10.54 3.06
CA LEU A 21 -7.64 -11.71 3.84
C LEU A 21 -8.71 -12.79 3.66
N SER A 22 -8.31 -14.00 3.32
CA SER A 22 -9.23 -15.13 3.15
C SER A 22 -8.60 -16.44 3.60
N CYS A 23 -9.45 -17.42 3.95
CA CYS A 23 -9.04 -18.78 4.26
C CYS A 23 -9.88 -19.77 3.43
N ASP A 24 -9.30 -20.90 3.06
CA ASP A 24 -9.99 -22.02 2.42
C ASP A 24 -10.96 -22.77 3.35
N LYS A 25 -10.94 -22.44 4.65
CA LYS A 25 -11.89 -22.93 5.66
C LYS A 25 -12.70 -21.79 6.27
N PRO A 26 -14.02 -21.98 6.46
CA PRO A 26 -14.89 -20.96 7.03
C PRO A 26 -14.51 -20.64 8.48
N GLY A 27 -14.76 -19.40 8.89
CA GLY A 27 -14.57 -18.92 10.27
C GLY A 27 -13.14 -18.96 10.79
N LYS A 28 -12.12 -18.94 9.91
CA LYS A 28 -10.70 -18.98 10.31
C LYS A 28 -9.99 -17.63 10.31
N ILE A 29 -10.61 -16.57 9.81
CA ILE A 29 -10.03 -15.22 9.86
C ILE A 29 -10.33 -14.58 11.21
N THR A 30 -9.29 -14.48 12.04
CA THR A 30 -9.28 -13.74 13.30
C THR A 30 -8.00 -12.90 13.35
N PHE A 31 -8.14 -11.60 13.60
CA PHE A 31 -7.01 -10.69 13.77
C PHE A 31 -7.41 -9.42 14.53
N ASP A 32 -6.42 -8.76 15.10
CA ASP A 32 -6.50 -7.40 15.61
C ASP A 32 -5.90 -6.43 14.59
N ALA A 33 -6.45 -5.23 14.50
CA ALA A 33 -5.96 -4.17 13.63
C ALA A 33 -5.94 -2.84 14.38
N ASP A 34 -4.83 -2.13 14.20
CA ASP A 34 -4.56 -0.80 14.73
C ASP A 34 -3.96 0.10 13.63
N LEU A 35 -3.81 1.39 13.96
CA LEU A 35 -2.99 2.33 13.21
C LEU A 35 -1.98 2.96 14.17
N SER A 36 -0.75 3.13 13.73
CA SER A 36 0.31 3.74 14.52
C SER A 36 1.29 4.53 13.67
N ARG A 37 1.98 5.47 14.32
CA ARG A 37 3.09 6.25 13.76
C ARG A 37 4.12 6.49 14.88
N PRO A 38 5.41 6.74 14.57
CA PRO A 38 6.38 7.07 15.61
C PRO A 38 6.05 8.33 16.43
N GLU A 39 5.45 9.36 15.82
CA GLU A 39 5.16 10.67 16.46
C GLU A 39 4.00 11.41 15.76
N ASP A 40 3.64 12.60 16.26
CA ASP A 40 2.62 13.54 15.74
C ASP A 40 1.21 12.99 15.43
N PHE A 41 0.75 11.97 16.13
CA PHE A 41 -0.52 11.31 15.81
C PHE A 41 -1.42 11.13 17.01
N THR A 42 -2.72 11.09 16.73
CA THR A 42 -3.76 10.58 17.62
C THR A 42 -4.58 9.55 16.85
N VAL A 43 -5.11 8.55 17.55
CA VAL A 43 -5.93 7.50 16.96
C VAL A 43 -7.26 7.46 17.68
N GLU A 44 -8.33 7.31 16.91
CA GLU A 44 -9.67 7.09 17.42
C GLU A 44 -10.33 5.92 16.68
N THR A 45 -10.90 4.99 17.42
CA THR A 45 -11.74 3.93 16.85
C THR A 45 -13.16 4.45 16.73
N ILE A 46 -13.71 4.43 15.51
CA ILE A 46 -15.07 4.88 15.21
C ILE A 46 -15.91 3.63 14.93
N ALA A 47 -16.80 3.32 15.87
CA ALA A 47 -17.72 2.20 15.73
C ALA A 47 -18.58 2.32 14.44
N PRO A 48 -18.97 1.19 13.83
CA PRO A 48 -18.65 -0.18 14.25
C PRO A 48 -17.34 -0.75 13.66
N ASP A 49 -16.71 -0.04 12.71
CA ASP A 49 -15.81 -0.69 11.75
C ASP A 49 -14.61 0.14 11.27
N ARG A 50 -14.32 1.29 11.90
CA ARG A 50 -13.27 2.20 11.45
C ARG A 50 -12.24 2.55 12.53
N ILE A 51 -11.02 2.79 12.09
CA ILE A 51 -9.95 3.40 12.88
C ILE A 51 -9.47 4.63 12.11
N VAL A 52 -9.40 5.77 12.79
CA VAL A 52 -8.95 7.03 12.20
C VAL A 52 -7.71 7.49 12.94
N MET A 53 -6.60 7.63 12.21
CA MET A 53 -5.40 8.29 12.69
C MET A 53 -5.34 9.69 12.09
N LYS A 54 -5.14 10.71 12.94
CA LYS A 54 -5.01 12.11 12.51
C LYS A 54 -3.81 12.77 13.18
N GLY A 55 -3.21 13.72 12.48
CA GLY A 55 -2.00 14.38 12.96
C GLY A 55 -1.63 15.61 12.14
N GLN A 56 -0.53 16.23 12.53
CA GLN A 56 0.11 17.30 11.79
C GLN A 56 1.60 17.04 11.75
N ALA A 57 2.15 16.82 10.55
CA ALA A 57 3.58 16.60 10.39
C ALA A 57 4.34 17.83 10.89
N THR A 58 5.38 17.60 11.68
CA THR A 58 6.29 18.65 12.14
C THR A 58 7.72 18.39 11.70
N GLN A 59 8.53 19.44 11.62
CA GLN A 59 9.98 19.30 11.63
C GLN A 59 10.46 19.55 13.06
N GLU A 60 10.86 18.47 13.73
CA GLU A 60 11.39 18.49 15.10
C GLU A 60 10.41 19.10 16.12
N GLY A 61 9.10 18.97 15.91
CA GLY A 61 8.07 19.54 16.79
C GLY A 61 7.87 21.05 16.65
N GLU A 62 8.72 21.76 15.89
CA GLU A 62 8.68 23.23 15.82
C GLU A 62 7.97 23.74 14.56
N HIS A 63 8.39 23.29 13.39
CA HIS A 63 7.82 23.78 12.13
C HIS A 63 6.62 22.94 11.71
N LYS A 64 5.43 23.52 11.85
CA LYS A 64 4.16 22.89 11.48
C LYS A 64 4.04 22.76 9.96
N GLY A 65 4.07 21.52 9.49
CA GLY A 65 3.77 21.14 8.12
C GLY A 65 2.30 20.78 7.90
N VAL A 66 2.07 19.82 7.00
CA VAL A 66 0.73 19.41 6.57
C VAL A 66 -0.02 18.66 7.68
N LYS A 67 -1.31 18.94 7.78
CA LYS A 67 -2.25 18.08 8.50
C LYS A 67 -2.57 16.86 7.66
N TYR A 68 -2.74 15.72 8.30
CA TYR A 68 -3.06 14.47 7.63
C TYR A 68 -4.10 13.66 8.38
N GLU A 69 -4.81 12.80 7.64
CA GLU A 69 -5.64 11.75 8.20
C GLU A 69 -5.42 10.43 7.44
N THR A 70 -5.53 9.32 8.16
CA THR A 70 -5.57 7.96 7.62
C THR A 70 -6.78 7.24 8.20
N HIS A 71 -7.65 6.73 7.34
CA HIS A 71 -8.85 5.99 7.71
C HIS A 71 -8.66 4.54 7.30
N LEU A 72 -8.78 3.63 8.26
CA LEU A 72 -8.86 2.19 8.04
C LEU A 72 -10.31 1.75 8.28
N ARG A 73 -10.86 0.94 7.38
CA ARG A 73 -12.17 0.31 7.54
C ARG A 73 -12.08 -1.18 7.30
N ILE A 74 -12.71 -1.99 8.17
CA ILE A 74 -12.78 -3.45 8.02
C ILE A 74 -14.17 -3.86 7.52
N ILE A 75 -14.22 -4.54 6.38
CA ILE A 75 -15.46 -5.09 5.81
C ILE A 75 -15.38 -6.62 5.90
N PRO A 76 -15.96 -7.24 6.94
CA PRO A 76 -15.90 -8.68 7.14
C PRO A 76 -16.94 -9.42 6.28
N ARG A 77 -16.64 -10.69 5.97
CA ARG A 77 -17.62 -11.67 5.48
C ARG A 77 -17.78 -12.75 6.55
N GLY A 78 -18.91 -12.72 7.25
CA GLY A 78 -19.12 -13.53 8.45
C GLY A 78 -18.29 -13.04 9.64
N GLY A 79 -18.34 -13.79 10.74
CA GLY A 79 -17.62 -13.45 11.96
C GLY A 79 -18.21 -12.28 12.75
N ARG A 80 -17.46 -11.83 13.74
CA ARG A 80 -17.82 -10.71 14.63
C ARG A 80 -16.71 -9.69 14.66
N LEU A 81 -17.02 -8.44 14.32
CA LEU A 81 -16.13 -7.29 14.44
C LEU A 81 -16.48 -6.53 15.73
N THR A 82 -15.49 -6.29 16.57
CA THR A 82 -15.63 -5.58 17.85
C THR A 82 -14.61 -4.47 17.99
N VAL A 83 -15.03 -3.35 18.56
CA VAL A 83 -14.12 -2.29 19.02
C VAL A 83 -13.41 -2.78 20.28
N THR A 84 -12.10 -2.58 20.33
CA THR A 84 -11.24 -2.80 21.50
C THR A 84 -10.61 -1.47 21.92
N ASP A 85 -9.93 -1.47 23.07
CA ASP A 85 -9.22 -0.27 23.55
C ASP A 85 -8.12 0.18 22.57
N ASP A 86 -7.50 -0.77 21.87
CA ASP A 86 -6.35 -0.52 20.97
C ASP A 86 -6.73 -0.51 19.47
N GLY A 87 -8.01 -0.69 19.11
CA GLY A 87 -8.42 -0.73 17.71
C GLY A 87 -9.66 -1.57 17.42
N LEU A 88 -9.55 -2.46 16.43
CA LEU A 88 -10.62 -3.36 16.01
C LEU A 88 -10.15 -4.81 16.05
N ARG A 89 -11.01 -5.69 16.57
CA ARG A 89 -10.81 -7.14 16.55
C ARG A 89 -11.86 -7.80 15.68
N LEU A 90 -11.43 -8.56 14.68
CA LEU A 90 -12.29 -9.44 13.90
C LEU A 90 -12.10 -10.88 14.38
N GLU A 91 -13.21 -11.59 14.64
CA GLU A 91 -13.17 -12.98 15.07
C GLU A 91 -14.03 -13.88 14.18
N LYS A 92 -13.50 -15.05 13.83
CA LYS A 92 -14.23 -16.14 13.16
C LYS A 92 -14.91 -15.70 11.85
N ALA A 93 -14.27 -14.85 11.05
CA ALA A 93 -14.75 -14.49 9.73
C ALA A 93 -14.28 -15.49 8.66
N ASP A 94 -14.99 -15.54 7.54
CA ASP A 94 -14.59 -16.32 6.36
C ASP A 94 -13.57 -15.57 5.51
N ALA A 95 -13.71 -14.23 5.48
CA ALA A 95 -12.81 -13.32 4.79
C ALA A 95 -12.96 -11.90 5.37
N ALA A 96 -12.00 -11.03 5.10
CA ALA A 96 -12.07 -9.62 5.44
C ALA A 96 -11.44 -8.78 4.32
N THR A 97 -12.05 -7.64 4.01
CA THR A 97 -11.44 -6.61 3.15
C THR A 97 -11.19 -5.38 4.00
N LEU A 98 -9.94 -5.00 4.16
CA LEU A 98 -9.56 -3.74 4.77
C LEU A 98 -9.33 -2.71 3.68
N LEU A 99 -9.92 -1.53 3.85
CA LEU A 99 -9.70 -0.37 3.00
C LEU A 99 -8.93 0.65 3.83
N ILE A 100 -7.84 1.16 3.27
CA ILE A 100 -7.00 2.19 3.91
C ILE A 100 -6.93 3.38 2.97
N VAL A 101 -7.32 4.54 3.46
CA VAL A 101 -7.34 5.81 2.74
C VAL A 101 -6.53 6.81 3.52
N ALA A 102 -5.70 7.61 2.86
CA ALA A 102 -4.94 8.67 3.50
C ALA A 102 -4.95 9.94 2.67
N ALA A 103 -4.99 11.09 3.34
CA ALA A 103 -5.02 12.40 2.72
C ALA A 103 -4.26 13.42 3.57
N THR A 104 -3.83 14.51 2.93
CA THR A 104 -3.23 15.68 3.59
C THR A 104 -3.89 16.96 3.11
N ASN A 105 -3.65 18.07 3.81
CA ASN A 105 -4.10 19.39 3.38
C ASN A 105 -3.09 20.10 2.47
N TYR A 106 -2.13 19.37 1.88
CA TYR A 106 -1.08 19.95 1.04
C TYR A 106 -1.64 20.81 -0.12
N ARG A 107 -2.79 20.40 -0.68
CA ARG A 107 -3.49 21.13 -1.76
C ARG A 107 -4.61 22.04 -1.27
N GLY A 108 -4.66 22.35 0.02
CA GLY A 108 -5.70 23.19 0.64
C GLY A 108 -7.01 22.46 0.99
N ASP A 109 -7.16 21.20 0.60
CA ASP A 109 -8.33 20.37 0.95
C ASP A 109 -8.36 20.01 2.45
N ASN A 110 -9.57 19.74 2.96
CA ASN A 110 -9.74 19.15 4.29
C ASN A 110 -9.43 17.64 4.25
N PRO A 111 -8.38 17.14 4.95
CA PRO A 111 -7.98 15.73 4.92
C PRO A 111 -9.12 14.79 5.32
N LYS A 112 -9.88 15.16 6.35
CA LYS A 112 -11.02 14.38 6.85
C LYS A 112 -12.05 14.14 5.76
N ALA A 113 -12.50 15.23 5.13
CA ALA A 113 -13.54 15.18 4.12
C ALA A 113 -13.10 14.39 2.88
N LEU A 114 -11.81 14.48 2.50
CA LEU A 114 -11.27 13.71 1.39
C LEU A 114 -11.22 12.21 1.72
N CYS A 115 -10.73 11.85 2.92
CA CYS A 115 -10.73 10.47 3.40
C CYS A 115 -12.15 9.88 3.45
N GLU A 116 -13.10 10.60 4.02
CA GLU A 116 -14.51 10.16 4.12
C GLU A 116 -15.11 9.92 2.73
N LYS A 117 -14.88 10.82 1.78
CA LYS A 117 -15.36 10.70 0.39
C LYS A 117 -14.77 9.48 -0.31
N GLN A 118 -13.45 9.30 -0.24
CA GLN A 118 -12.74 8.18 -0.87
C GLN A 118 -13.16 6.84 -0.23
N MET A 119 -13.22 6.78 1.10
CA MET A 119 -13.67 5.61 1.85
C MET A 119 -15.11 5.22 1.48
N ALA A 120 -16.03 6.19 1.43
CA ALA A 120 -17.43 5.95 1.08
C ALA A 120 -17.60 5.47 -0.37
N SER A 121 -16.74 5.91 -1.29
CA SER A 121 -16.72 5.45 -2.68
C SER A 121 -16.20 4.01 -2.79
N ALA A 122 -15.04 3.72 -2.18
CA ALA A 122 -14.41 2.40 -2.23
C ALA A 122 -15.26 1.33 -1.54
N ALA A 123 -15.88 1.64 -0.39
CA ALA A 123 -16.70 0.71 0.38
C ALA A 123 -18.00 0.28 -0.32
N LYS A 124 -18.42 0.96 -1.39
CA LYS A 124 -19.57 0.54 -2.22
C LYS A 124 -19.25 -0.65 -3.14
N LYS A 125 -17.96 -0.96 -3.34
CA LYS A 125 -17.51 -2.00 -4.26
C LYS A 125 -17.09 -3.25 -3.51
N LYS A 126 -17.39 -4.42 -4.05
CA LYS A 126 -16.86 -5.68 -3.52
C LYS A 126 -15.40 -5.85 -3.92
N TYR A 127 -14.65 -6.62 -3.14
CA TYR A 127 -13.24 -6.92 -3.40
C TYR A 127 -12.92 -7.33 -4.85
N PRO A 128 -13.67 -8.25 -5.50
CA PRO A 128 -13.38 -8.62 -6.89
C PRO A 128 -13.47 -7.45 -7.88
N GLU A 129 -14.33 -6.47 -7.61
CA GLU A 129 -14.51 -5.28 -8.44
C GLU A 129 -13.34 -4.30 -8.28
N LEU A 130 -12.92 -4.05 -7.03
CA LEU A 130 -11.73 -3.25 -6.71
C LEU A 130 -10.48 -3.84 -7.39
N ARG A 131 -10.29 -5.16 -7.26
CA ARG A 131 -9.18 -5.88 -7.86
C ARG A 131 -9.20 -5.79 -9.38
N ARG A 132 -10.36 -6.03 -10.00
CA ARG A 132 -10.51 -5.97 -11.47
C ARG A 132 -10.18 -4.57 -11.99
N ALA A 133 -10.70 -3.52 -11.34
CA ALA A 133 -10.43 -2.13 -11.73
C ALA A 133 -8.95 -1.76 -11.59
N HIS A 134 -8.33 -2.11 -10.45
CA HIS A 134 -6.90 -1.92 -10.23
C HIS A 134 -6.05 -2.64 -11.30
N LEU A 135 -6.32 -3.92 -11.54
CA LEU A 135 -5.59 -4.72 -12.52
C LEU A 135 -5.72 -4.15 -13.93
N ALA A 136 -6.92 -3.75 -14.35
CA ALA A 136 -7.14 -3.14 -15.66
C ALA A 136 -6.30 -1.86 -15.82
N LYS A 137 -6.33 -0.97 -14.82
CA LYS A 137 -5.58 0.30 -14.85
C LYS A 137 -4.07 0.07 -14.84
N HIS A 138 -3.56 -0.82 -14.00
CA HIS A 138 -2.14 -1.15 -13.93
C HIS A 138 -1.65 -1.83 -15.23
N ARG A 139 -2.37 -2.85 -15.70
CA ARG A 139 -2.01 -3.59 -16.93
C ARG A 139 -2.00 -2.69 -18.16
N GLY A 140 -2.89 -1.70 -18.24
CA GLY A 140 -2.92 -0.72 -19.32
C GLY A 140 -1.65 0.12 -19.46
N LEU A 141 -0.83 0.22 -18.40
CA LEU A 141 0.50 0.85 -18.42
C LEU A 141 1.61 -0.20 -18.52
N PHE A 142 1.57 -1.20 -17.63
CA PHE A 142 2.66 -2.15 -17.47
C PHE A 142 2.83 -3.05 -18.70
N ARG A 143 1.75 -3.51 -19.34
CA ARG A 143 1.83 -4.43 -20.49
C ARG A 143 2.23 -3.79 -21.82
N ARG A 144 2.50 -2.49 -21.85
CA ARG A 144 2.94 -1.78 -23.07
C ARG A 144 4.33 -2.20 -23.56
N VAL A 145 5.17 -2.76 -22.68
CA VAL A 145 6.53 -3.17 -22.99
C VAL A 145 6.78 -4.57 -22.44
N ALA A 146 7.31 -5.44 -23.29
CA ALA A 146 7.82 -6.76 -22.92
C ALA A 146 9.32 -6.81 -23.25
N LEU A 147 10.08 -7.47 -22.40
CA LEU A 147 11.49 -7.74 -22.59
C LEU A 147 11.70 -9.21 -22.24
N ASN A 148 12.27 -9.96 -23.18
CA ASN A 148 12.60 -11.37 -22.99
C ASN A 148 14.06 -11.55 -23.38
N LEU A 149 14.88 -11.95 -22.41
CA LEU A 149 16.31 -12.20 -22.57
C LEU A 149 16.66 -13.69 -22.45
N GLY A 150 15.64 -14.56 -22.37
CA GLY A 150 15.80 -15.99 -22.06
C GLY A 150 15.40 -16.31 -20.61
N VAL A 151 15.23 -17.60 -20.35
CA VAL A 151 14.85 -18.15 -19.04
C VAL A 151 15.73 -19.36 -18.75
N THR A 152 16.23 -19.45 -17.51
CA THR A 152 16.96 -20.60 -16.98
C THR A 152 16.22 -21.13 -15.75
N ASP A 153 16.65 -22.29 -15.22
CA ASP A 153 16.07 -22.87 -14.00
C ASP A 153 16.19 -21.97 -12.77
N ALA A 154 17.09 -20.97 -12.80
CA ALA A 154 17.21 -19.95 -11.76
C ALA A 154 15.88 -19.20 -11.53
N ALA A 155 15.03 -19.06 -12.55
CA ALA A 155 13.73 -18.38 -12.43
C ALA A 155 12.75 -19.05 -11.45
N ASN A 156 13.00 -20.31 -11.05
CA ASN A 156 12.20 -21.02 -10.05
C ASN A 156 12.62 -20.72 -8.60
N LYS A 157 13.73 -20.01 -8.41
CA LYS A 157 14.27 -19.66 -7.08
C LYS A 157 13.76 -18.31 -6.58
N PRO A 158 13.76 -18.07 -5.26
CA PRO A 158 13.54 -16.75 -4.68
C PRO A 158 14.48 -15.69 -5.25
N THR A 159 14.00 -14.46 -5.41
CA THR A 159 14.74 -13.35 -6.05
C THR A 159 16.05 -13.02 -5.32
N ASP A 160 16.08 -13.15 -4.00
CA ASP A 160 17.27 -12.93 -3.16
C ASP A 160 18.36 -13.99 -3.40
N GLU A 161 17.99 -15.26 -3.52
CA GLU A 161 18.92 -16.33 -3.89
C GLU A 161 19.50 -16.12 -5.30
N ARG A 162 18.66 -15.71 -6.25
CA ARG A 162 19.08 -15.41 -7.63
C ARG A 162 20.08 -14.25 -7.68
N LEU A 163 19.82 -13.18 -6.92
CA LEU A 163 20.73 -12.05 -6.78
C LEU A 163 22.08 -12.47 -6.19
N ASN A 164 22.09 -13.31 -5.16
CA ASN A 164 23.33 -13.80 -4.56
C ASN A 164 24.12 -14.68 -5.55
N ALA A 165 23.45 -15.62 -6.23
CA ALA A 165 24.09 -16.44 -7.25
C ALA A 165 24.70 -15.61 -8.39
N MET A 166 24.01 -14.55 -8.85
CA MET A 166 24.58 -13.64 -9.87
C MET A 166 25.82 -12.89 -9.37
N LYS A 167 25.88 -12.51 -8.08
CA LYS A 167 27.09 -11.91 -7.49
C LYS A 167 28.27 -12.89 -7.51
N ASP A 168 27.98 -14.18 -7.36
CA ASP A 168 28.96 -15.26 -7.42
C ASP A 168 29.30 -15.72 -8.85
N GLY A 169 28.78 -15.03 -9.87
CA GLY A 169 29.11 -15.24 -11.29
C GLY A 169 28.14 -16.12 -12.07
N ALA A 170 26.98 -16.49 -11.50
CA ALA A 170 25.94 -17.19 -12.25
C ALA A 170 25.30 -16.28 -13.32
N ASP A 171 24.89 -16.87 -14.44
CA ASP A 171 24.14 -16.17 -15.49
C ASP A 171 22.62 -16.33 -15.30
N ASP A 172 21.91 -15.20 -15.21
CA ASP A 172 20.46 -15.14 -15.05
C ASP A 172 19.87 -13.98 -15.89
N PRO A 173 19.72 -14.16 -17.21
CA PRO A 173 19.19 -13.12 -18.08
C PRO A 173 17.73 -12.75 -17.75
N GLN A 174 16.98 -13.66 -17.12
CA GLN A 174 15.61 -13.37 -16.69
C GLN A 174 15.61 -12.38 -15.52
N LEU A 175 16.59 -12.44 -14.62
CA LEU A 175 16.73 -11.48 -13.51
C LEU A 175 17.03 -10.06 -14.04
N CYS A 176 17.84 -9.94 -15.11
CA CYS A 176 18.03 -8.67 -15.80
C CYS A 176 16.72 -8.13 -16.40
N ALA A 177 15.93 -8.99 -17.05
CA ALA A 177 14.62 -8.61 -17.57
C ALA A 177 13.63 -8.24 -16.44
N LEU A 178 13.68 -8.94 -15.31
CA LEU A 178 12.89 -8.64 -14.11
C LEU A 178 13.26 -7.27 -13.54
N TYR A 179 14.55 -6.95 -13.44
CA TYR A 179 15.03 -5.66 -12.91
C TYR A 179 14.61 -4.49 -13.81
N PHE A 180 14.69 -4.64 -15.14
CA PHE A 180 14.15 -3.68 -16.09
C PHE A 180 12.64 -3.44 -15.88
N GLN A 181 11.87 -4.51 -15.71
CA GLN A 181 10.43 -4.40 -15.46
C GLN A 181 10.14 -3.81 -14.07
N PHE A 182 11.00 -4.03 -13.09
CA PHE A 182 10.86 -3.47 -11.75
C PHE A 182 10.99 -1.94 -11.77
N GLY A 183 11.93 -1.38 -12.55
CA GLY A 183 12.02 0.08 -12.74
C GLY A 183 10.73 0.68 -13.30
N ARG A 184 10.14 0.04 -14.31
CA ARG A 184 8.83 0.44 -14.87
C ARG A 184 7.70 0.32 -13.85
N TYR A 185 7.68 -0.77 -13.08
CA TYR A 185 6.70 -0.99 -12.01
C TYR A 185 6.79 0.11 -10.95
N LEU A 186 8.00 0.43 -10.47
CA LEU A 186 8.21 1.47 -9.47
C LEU A 186 7.72 2.82 -9.97
N LEU A 187 8.08 3.23 -11.20
CA LEU A 187 7.64 4.50 -11.77
C LEU A 187 6.11 4.59 -11.92
N ILE A 188 5.46 3.51 -12.40
CA ILE A 188 3.99 3.45 -12.50
C ILE A 188 3.32 3.62 -11.12
N CYS A 189 3.96 3.12 -10.07
CA CYS A 189 3.45 3.12 -8.70
C CYS A 189 3.78 4.39 -7.92
N SER A 190 4.85 5.11 -8.26
CA SER A 190 5.27 6.33 -7.56
C SER A 190 4.92 7.64 -8.28
N SER A 191 4.72 7.61 -9.60
CA SER A 191 4.51 8.82 -10.40
C SER A 191 3.36 8.66 -11.41
N ARG A 192 2.14 8.96 -10.96
CA ARG A 192 0.96 9.02 -11.84
C ARG A 192 0.53 10.46 -12.13
N PRO A 193 -0.15 10.70 -13.26
CA PRO A 193 -0.73 12.02 -13.54
C PRO A 193 -1.58 12.52 -12.38
N GLY A 194 -1.32 13.76 -11.95
CA GLY A 194 -1.99 14.38 -10.80
C GLY A 194 -1.35 14.08 -9.44
N CYS A 195 -0.34 13.21 -9.35
CA CYS A 195 0.50 13.03 -8.16
C CYS A 195 1.73 13.96 -8.20
N MET A 196 2.47 14.03 -7.11
CA MET A 196 3.83 14.60 -7.11
C MET A 196 4.79 13.68 -7.90
N PRO A 197 5.92 14.19 -8.41
CA PRO A 197 6.96 13.34 -8.99
C PRO A 197 7.55 12.37 -7.95
N ALA A 198 8.20 11.31 -8.42
CA ALA A 198 8.92 10.38 -7.55
C ALA A 198 10.12 11.11 -6.91
N ASN A 199 10.25 11.02 -5.58
CA ASN A 199 11.40 11.57 -4.86
C ASN A 199 12.56 10.55 -4.79
N LEU A 200 13.61 10.81 -4.00
CA LEU A 200 14.76 9.89 -3.84
C LEU A 200 14.39 8.44 -3.46
N GLN A 201 13.23 8.23 -2.84
CA GLN A 201 12.72 6.91 -2.43
C GLN A 201 11.39 6.56 -3.12
N GLY A 202 11.05 7.26 -4.20
CA GLY A 202 9.75 7.16 -4.87
C GLY A 202 8.62 7.71 -4.01
N LEU A 203 7.97 6.82 -3.25
CA LEU A 203 6.95 7.13 -2.24
C LEU A 203 7.16 6.32 -0.93
N TRP A 204 8.21 5.49 -0.86
CA TRP A 204 8.38 4.47 0.18
C TRP A 204 9.45 4.89 1.16
N ASN A 205 9.02 5.51 2.27
CA ASN A 205 9.88 5.95 3.36
C ASN A 205 9.21 5.64 4.70
N ASN A 206 9.94 5.00 5.62
CA ASN A 206 9.48 4.73 6.99
C ASN A 206 10.12 5.66 8.03
N HIS A 207 11.07 6.49 7.63
CA HIS A 207 11.79 7.39 8.54
C HIS A 207 11.08 8.73 8.68
N ILE A 208 10.95 9.24 9.89
CA ILE A 208 10.58 10.65 10.12
C ILE A 208 11.67 11.58 9.56
N LYS A 209 12.93 11.26 9.88
CA LYS A 209 14.12 11.94 9.36
C LYS A 209 14.78 11.04 8.32
N ALA A 210 14.36 11.18 7.07
CA ALA A 210 14.88 10.37 5.97
C ALA A 210 16.29 10.80 5.54
N PRO A 211 17.14 9.88 5.07
CA PRO A 211 18.41 10.23 4.42
C PRO A 211 18.18 11.25 3.30
N TRP A 212 18.94 12.36 3.33
CA TRP A 212 18.78 13.49 2.40
C TRP A 212 17.33 14.02 2.29
N ASN A 213 16.56 13.92 3.38
CA ASN A 213 15.15 14.29 3.46
C ASN A 213 14.22 13.58 2.48
N SER A 214 14.71 12.57 1.75
CA SER A 214 13.99 11.96 0.63
C SER A 214 13.37 13.02 -0.31
N ASP A 215 14.10 14.11 -0.57
CA ASP A 215 13.59 15.25 -1.34
C ASP A 215 13.78 15.05 -2.87
N TYR A 216 13.83 16.16 -3.61
CA TYR A 216 14.23 16.17 -5.02
C TYR A 216 15.66 16.71 -5.16
N HIS A 217 16.64 15.82 -5.29
CA HIS A 217 18.00 16.20 -5.67
C HIS A 217 18.09 16.41 -7.20
N ILE A 218 18.32 17.67 -7.61
CA ILE A 218 18.18 18.12 -9.00
C ILE A 218 19.48 18.16 -9.81
N ASN A 219 20.55 17.51 -9.36
CA ASN A 219 21.84 17.49 -10.05
C ASN A 219 22.20 16.15 -10.71
N ILE A 220 21.38 15.10 -10.50
CA ILE A 220 21.41 13.82 -11.23
C ILE A 220 20.23 12.92 -10.84
N ASN A 221 19.76 12.99 -9.59
CA ASN A 221 18.88 11.96 -9.02
C ASN A 221 17.43 12.02 -9.53
N VAL A 222 16.90 13.22 -9.81
CA VAL A 222 15.51 13.37 -10.26
C VAL A 222 15.33 13.21 -11.77
N GLN A 223 16.39 13.47 -12.56
CA GLN A 223 16.40 13.42 -14.02
C GLN A 223 16.30 11.98 -14.54
#